data_AF-A0AAE3G4E4-F1
#
_entry.id   AF-A0AAE3G4E4-F1
#
_cell.length_a   1.000
_cell.length_b   1.000
_cell.length_c   1.000
_cell.angle_alpha   90.00
_cell.angle_beta   90.00
_cell.angle_gamma   90.00
#
_symmetry.space_group_name_H-M   'P 1'
#
loop_
_entity.id
_entity.type
_entity.pdbx_description
1 polymer ?
#
loop_
_entity_poly.entity_id
_entity_poly.type
_entity_poly.pdbx_seq_one_letter_code
_entity_poly.pdbx_strand_id
1 'polypeptide(L)'
;MRFELIRKARVSASRVLAESGEPCLHIVIDGRIEHTFGERSRETARLYAMDLATIERVFTGGTYFIYEGALVDYQLGDYRGFIHSEEAIDTLAGLIGVETPGRGARRAVNGLVNRTFSRHTNGFFLGGPADEFALDIPALGGDAGRFSNRLYLRWSPFSERVQTALHVERLICLNGMVGMAEAISYETPIVSGWQENLDVAMTRLKPQINETLESRFLEMNEVRASVRDVLAADDLLARRIREASASDDLAAADLLVRLRDHVDPRRHLAAYYGESVFSDRRLAEKAPAHTSLYDVFNIVTEAVSHSVDAGGENANDAALNALANRLVFDSMNAKHVSASVPRSQDSDPERAFFGKRD
;
A
#
# COMPACT_ATOMS: atom_id res chain seq x y z
N MET A 1 0.88 28.33 -5.60
CA MET A 1 1.75 27.14 -5.69
C MET A 1 3.02 27.56 -6.43
N ARG A 2 4.21 27.12 -6.01
CA ARG A 2 5.47 27.54 -6.66
C ARG A 2 6.28 26.31 -7.06
N PHE A 3 6.10 25.86 -8.29
CA PHE A 3 7.00 24.88 -8.92
C PHE A 3 7.90 25.58 -9.95
N GLU A 4 8.99 24.91 -10.31
CA GLU A 4 9.92 25.31 -11.36
C GLU A 4 10.29 24.07 -12.18
N LEU A 5 10.12 24.12 -13.50
CA LEU A 5 10.55 23.06 -14.41
C LEU A 5 11.86 23.47 -15.09
N ILE A 6 12.98 22.96 -14.60
CA ILE A 6 14.31 23.30 -15.14
C ILE A 6 14.61 22.36 -16.29
N ARG A 7 14.66 22.88 -17.52
CA ARG A 7 14.93 22.10 -18.74
C ARG A 7 16.39 22.23 -19.17
N LYS A 8 16.99 21.13 -19.62
CA LYS A 8 18.38 21.08 -20.10
C LYS A 8 19.38 21.62 -19.08
N ALA A 9 19.18 21.27 -17.81
CA ALA A 9 19.95 21.82 -16.71
C ALA A 9 21.43 21.41 -16.79
N ARG A 10 22.31 22.27 -16.29
CA ARG A 10 23.70 21.92 -16.03
C ARG A 10 23.80 21.34 -14.62
N VAL A 11 24.41 20.17 -14.48
CA VAL A 11 24.53 19.49 -13.18
C VAL A 11 25.98 19.26 -12.83
N SER A 12 26.35 19.62 -11.61
CA SER A 12 27.59 19.16 -10.97
C SER A 12 27.26 18.07 -9.94
N ALA A 13 28.08 17.04 -9.87
CA ALA A 13 27.89 15.90 -9.01
C ALA A 13 29.07 15.75 -8.04
N SER A 14 28.76 15.50 -6.78
CA SER A 14 29.75 15.22 -5.76
C SER A 14 29.33 14.03 -4.91
N ARG A 15 30.30 13.49 -4.18
CA ARG A 15 30.06 12.44 -3.18
C ARG A 15 30.00 13.09 -1.81
N VAL A 16 28.92 12.83 -1.09
CA VAL A 16 28.75 13.20 0.32
C VAL A 16 28.58 11.92 1.14
N LEU A 17 28.88 11.97 2.44
CA LEU A 17 28.64 10.85 3.34
C LEU A 17 27.33 11.10 4.08
N ALA A 18 26.47 10.08 4.15
CA ALA A 18 25.31 10.09 5.02
C ALA A 18 25.75 9.96 6.49
N GLU A 19 24.80 10.17 7.43
CA GLU A 19 25.04 9.97 8.87
C GLU A 19 25.47 8.54 9.20
N SER A 20 25.05 7.56 8.40
CA SER A 20 25.48 6.16 8.47
C SER A 20 26.95 5.92 8.06
N GLY A 21 27.59 6.91 7.44
CA GLY A 21 28.92 6.79 6.84
C GLY A 21 28.91 6.24 5.41
N GLU A 22 27.75 5.85 4.87
CA GLU A 22 27.62 5.39 3.48
C GLU A 22 27.69 6.57 2.49
N PRO A 23 28.28 6.38 1.29
CA PRO A 23 28.35 7.43 0.29
C PRO A 23 26.99 7.65 -0.37
N CYS A 24 26.58 8.92 -0.48
CA CYS A 24 25.41 9.38 -1.22
C CYS A 24 25.81 10.26 -2.41
N LEU A 25 25.03 10.17 -3.48
CA LEU A 25 25.17 11.07 -4.61
C LEU A 25 24.53 12.42 -4.26
N HIS A 26 25.33 13.48 -4.33
CA HIS A 26 24.86 14.85 -4.23
C HIS A 26 24.96 15.52 -5.60
N ILE A 27 23.91 16.22 -6.01
CA ILE A 27 23.88 16.99 -7.25
C ILE A 27 23.50 18.44 -6.97
N VAL A 28 24.09 19.34 -7.75
CA VAL A 28 23.72 20.74 -7.81
C VAL A 28 23.25 21.06 -9.22
N ILE A 29 21.97 21.44 -9.34
CA ILE A 29 21.28 21.73 -10.59
C ILE A 29 21.35 23.25 -10.83
N ASP A 30 21.92 23.65 -11.95
CA ASP A 30 22.17 25.05 -12.37
C ASP A 30 22.85 25.91 -11.29
N GLY A 31 23.64 25.29 -10.40
CA GLY A 31 24.30 25.99 -9.29
C GLY A 31 23.34 26.56 -8.24
N ARG A 32 22.05 26.19 -8.28
CA ARG A 32 20.99 26.77 -7.44
C ARG A 32 20.29 25.73 -6.55
N ILE A 33 19.96 24.57 -7.11
CA ILE A 33 19.17 23.55 -6.40
C ILE A 33 20.09 22.41 -6.01
N GLU A 34 20.22 22.20 -4.71
CA GLU A 34 20.99 21.11 -4.14
C GLU A 34 20.07 19.93 -3.82
N HIS A 35 20.50 18.72 -4.19
CA HIS A 35 19.78 17.51 -3.87
C HIS A 35 20.73 16.36 -3.55
N THR A 36 20.47 15.67 -2.44
CA THR A 36 21.20 14.46 -2.05
C THR A 36 20.27 13.27 -2.17
N PHE A 37 20.63 12.31 -3.02
CA PHE A 37 19.89 11.06 -3.17
C PHE A 37 20.13 10.14 -1.98
N GLY A 38 19.11 9.36 -1.60
CA GLY A 38 19.21 8.40 -0.51
C GLY A 38 20.26 7.30 -0.76
N GLU A 39 20.78 6.72 0.32
CA GLU A 39 21.86 5.72 0.32
C GLU A 39 21.57 4.51 -0.58
N ARG A 40 20.31 4.07 -0.61
CA ARG A 40 19.86 2.89 -1.37
C ARG A 40 19.24 3.24 -2.73
N SER A 41 19.32 4.50 -3.14
CA SER A 41 18.78 4.93 -4.43
C SER A 41 19.59 4.34 -5.59
N ARG A 42 18.92 4.14 -6.73
CA ARG A 42 19.57 3.69 -7.96
C ARG A 42 20.64 4.68 -8.42
N GLU A 43 20.44 5.95 -8.11
CA GLU A 43 21.30 7.07 -8.45
C GLU A 43 22.59 7.04 -7.62
N THR A 44 22.46 6.85 -6.31
CA THR A 44 23.62 6.60 -5.43
C THR A 44 24.36 5.33 -5.84
N ALA A 45 23.66 4.27 -6.27
CA ALA A 45 24.30 3.05 -6.74
C ALA A 45 25.24 3.27 -7.95
N ARG A 46 25.02 4.33 -8.76
CA ARG A 46 25.92 4.67 -9.88
C ARG A 46 27.31 5.09 -9.42
N LEU A 47 27.46 5.62 -8.20
CA LEU A 47 28.77 5.99 -7.62
C LEU A 47 29.73 4.80 -7.50
N TYR A 48 29.21 3.58 -7.50
CA TYR A 48 30.01 2.35 -7.44
C TYR A 48 30.44 1.84 -8.82
N ALA A 49 29.76 2.27 -9.89
CA ALA A 49 29.96 1.75 -11.25
C ALA A 49 30.56 2.78 -12.22
N MET A 50 30.46 4.08 -11.92
CA MET A 50 30.83 5.18 -12.79
C MET A 50 31.65 6.23 -12.04
N ASP A 51 32.54 6.93 -12.75
CA ASP A 51 33.20 8.12 -12.21
C ASP A 51 32.23 9.32 -12.15
N LEU A 52 32.57 10.32 -11.34
CA LEU A 52 31.72 11.51 -11.15
C LEU A 52 31.52 12.27 -12.46
N ALA A 53 32.53 12.40 -13.31
CA ALA A 53 32.43 13.10 -14.59
C ALA A 53 31.41 12.43 -15.53
N THR A 54 31.35 11.10 -15.55
CA THR A 54 30.35 10.34 -16.32
C THR A 54 28.97 10.54 -15.74
N ILE A 55 28.83 10.53 -14.41
CA ILE A 55 27.55 10.80 -13.73
C ILE A 55 27.08 12.22 -14.06
N GLU A 56 27.93 13.24 -13.92
CA GLU A 56 27.61 14.62 -14.29
C GLU A 56 27.10 14.74 -15.73
N ARG A 57 27.76 14.07 -16.67
CA ARG A 57 27.34 14.06 -18.08
C ARG A 57 25.97 13.42 -18.29
N VAL A 58 25.62 12.39 -17.51
CA VAL A 58 24.32 11.70 -17.59
C VAL A 58 23.18 12.58 -17.07
N PHE A 59 23.43 13.31 -15.97
CA PHE A 59 22.45 14.22 -15.39
C PHE A 59 22.36 15.55 -16.17
N THR A 60 23.48 16.05 -16.68
CA THR A 60 23.49 17.27 -17.50
C THR A 60 22.64 17.12 -18.76
N GLY A 61 21.89 18.18 -19.08
CA GLY A 61 20.89 18.17 -20.16
C GLY A 61 19.55 17.58 -19.74
N GLY A 62 19.43 17.07 -18.52
CA GLY A 62 18.19 16.56 -17.94
C GLY A 62 17.13 17.63 -17.72
N THR A 63 15.93 17.16 -17.40
CA THR A 63 14.80 18.03 -17.01
C THR A 63 14.40 17.70 -15.57
N TYR A 64 14.28 18.72 -14.74
CA TYR A 64 14.09 18.60 -13.30
C TYR A 64 12.83 19.34 -12.88
N PHE A 65 11.97 18.66 -12.15
CA PHE A 65 10.76 19.23 -11.58
C PHE A 65 11.02 19.56 -10.10
N ILE A 66 11.02 20.86 -9.80
CA ILE A 66 11.28 21.41 -8.48
C ILE A 66 9.96 21.91 -7.90
N TYR A 67 9.67 21.53 -6.66
CA TYR A 67 8.51 22.03 -5.93
C TYR A 67 8.95 22.54 -4.57
N GLU A 68 8.56 23.78 -4.24
CA GLU A 68 8.93 24.43 -2.96
C GLU A 68 10.45 24.38 -2.67
N GLY A 69 11.27 24.43 -3.72
CA GLY A 69 12.74 24.41 -3.63
C GLY A 69 13.36 23.02 -3.51
N ALA A 70 12.56 21.95 -3.47
CA ALA A 70 13.04 20.57 -3.42
C ALA A 70 12.90 19.87 -4.78
N LEU A 71 13.88 19.01 -5.11
CA LEU A 71 13.79 18.13 -6.27
C LEU A 71 12.76 17.02 -6.01
N VAL A 72 11.71 17.02 -6.82
CA VAL A 72 10.59 16.08 -6.72
C VAL A 72 10.75 14.90 -7.68
N ASP A 73 10.96 15.22 -8.95
CA ASP A 73 11.04 14.25 -10.04
C ASP A 73 11.98 14.79 -11.13
N TYR A 74 12.56 13.91 -11.93
CA TYR A 74 13.49 14.30 -12.98
C TYR A 74 13.60 13.25 -14.09
N GLN A 75 14.08 13.71 -15.23
CA GLN A 75 14.49 12.88 -16.35
C GLN A 75 15.92 13.23 -16.75
N LEU A 76 16.70 12.21 -17.09
CA LEU A 76 18.10 12.35 -17.49
C LEU A 76 18.24 13.02 -18.85
N GLY A 77 19.46 13.46 -19.21
CA GLY A 77 19.68 14.24 -20.43
C GLY A 77 19.44 13.48 -21.74
N ASP A 78 19.41 12.15 -21.69
CA ASP A 78 19.09 11.27 -22.81
C ASP A 78 17.58 11.00 -22.96
N TYR A 79 16.75 11.49 -22.03
CA TYR A 79 15.31 11.30 -22.10
C TYR A 79 14.71 12.01 -23.32
N ARG A 80 14.02 11.24 -24.15
CA ARG A 80 13.28 11.69 -25.34
C ARG A 80 11.77 11.49 -25.21
N GLY A 81 11.30 11.12 -24.02
CA GLY A 81 9.90 10.88 -23.79
C GLY A 81 9.11 12.17 -23.59
N PHE A 82 7.92 12.01 -23.03
CA PHE A 82 6.93 13.04 -22.88
C PHE A 82 7.27 14.02 -21.75
N ILE A 83 7.05 15.32 -21.97
CA ILE A 83 7.18 16.36 -20.94
C ILE A 83 6.02 17.35 -21.11
N HIS A 84 5.17 17.48 -20.09
CA HIS A 84 4.05 18.43 -20.12
C HIS A 84 4.54 19.90 -20.20
N SER A 85 3.69 20.78 -20.73
CA SER A 85 3.91 22.23 -20.64
C SER A 85 3.70 22.71 -19.20
N GLU A 86 4.34 23.81 -18.82
CA GLU A 86 4.19 24.41 -17.48
C GLU A 86 2.72 24.75 -17.19
N GLU A 87 1.99 25.30 -18.17
CA GLU A 87 0.55 25.55 -18.06
C GLU A 87 -0.28 24.28 -17.79
N ALA A 88 0.04 23.17 -18.46
CA ALA A 88 -0.62 21.89 -18.20
C ALA A 88 -0.28 21.37 -16.81
N ILE A 89 0.96 21.55 -16.34
CA ILE A 89 1.39 21.18 -14.99
C ILE A 89 0.64 22.00 -13.94
N ASP A 90 0.55 23.33 -14.09
CA ASP A 90 -0.22 24.22 -13.21
C ASP A 90 -1.69 23.79 -13.14
N THR A 91 -2.29 23.53 -14.30
CA THR A 91 -3.71 23.16 -14.37
C THR A 91 -3.98 21.79 -13.77
N LEU A 92 -3.13 20.79 -14.06
CA LEU A 92 -3.26 19.44 -13.51
C LEU A 92 -3.02 19.44 -12.01
N ALA A 93 -1.95 20.07 -11.53
CA ALA A 93 -1.63 20.17 -10.10
C ALA A 93 -2.73 20.90 -9.32
N GLY A 94 -3.37 21.91 -9.94
CA GLY A 94 -4.54 22.58 -9.37
C GLY A 94 -5.77 21.67 -9.24
N LEU A 95 -5.95 20.71 -10.16
CA LEU A 95 -7.09 19.79 -10.15
C LEU A 95 -6.87 18.57 -9.24
N ILE A 96 -5.73 17.89 -9.38
CA ILE A 96 -5.45 16.63 -8.67
C ILE A 96 -4.84 16.87 -7.27
N GLY A 97 -4.51 18.12 -6.96
CA GLY A 97 -3.81 18.48 -5.74
C GLY A 97 -2.33 18.11 -5.77
N VAL A 98 -1.63 18.49 -4.69
CA VAL A 98 -0.22 18.17 -4.49
C VAL A 98 -0.02 17.83 -3.02
N GLU A 99 0.27 16.57 -2.75
CA GLU A 99 0.66 16.12 -1.42
C GLU A 99 2.18 16.13 -1.26
N THR A 100 2.64 16.95 -0.31
CA THR A 100 4.00 16.83 0.22
C THR A 100 4.02 15.73 1.29
N PRO A 101 5.02 14.84 1.26
CA PRO A 101 5.25 13.91 2.36
C PRO A 101 5.70 14.69 3.61
N GLY A 102 4.73 15.12 4.43
CA GLY A 102 4.94 15.40 5.85
C GLY A 102 4.61 16.82 6.35
N ARG A 103 3.44 16.97 6.97
CA ARG A 103 3.20 17.53 8.33
C ARG A 103 1.69 17.60 8.58
N GLY A 104 1.03 16.49 8.89
CA GLY A 104 -0.29 16.54 9.55
C GLY A 104 -1.33 15.47 9.22
N ALA A 105 -1.22 14.73 8.12
CA ALA A 105 -2.21 13.69 7.81
C ALA A 105 -1.95 12.40 8.62
N ARG A 106 -3.03 11.72 9.06
CA ARG A 106 -3.04 10.52 9.90
C ARG A 106 -1.99 9.50 9.42
N ARG A 107 -0.92 9.34 10.19
CA ARG A 107 0.38 8.80 9.74
C ARG A 107 0.39 7.30 9.39
N ALA A 108 -0.58 6.51 9.86
CA ALA A 108 -0.74 5.11 9.44
C ALA A 108 -1.09 5.00 7.94
N VAL A 109 -1.86 5.97 7.41
CA VAL A 109 -2.22 6.09 5.99
C VAL A 109 -0.99 6.43 5.13
N ASN A 110 -0.10 7.28 5.64
CA ASN A 110 1.05 7.74 4.88
C ASN A 110 2.15 6.67 4.70
N GLY A 111 2.30 5.71 5.60
CA GLY A 111 3.38 4.71 5.50
C GLY A 111 3.22 3.72 4.33
N LEU A 112 1.98 3.40 3.94
CA LEU A 112 1.70 2.57 2.76
C LEU A 112 1.64 3.44 1.50
N VAL A 113 0.98 4.60 1.55
CA VAL A 113 0.99 5.62 0.47
C VAL A 113 2.45 5.92 0.08
N ASN A 114 3.33 6.19 1.04
CA ASN A 114 4.74 6.43 0.74
C ASN A 114 5.47 5.16 0.27
N ARG A 115 5.14 3.95 0.74
CA ARG A 115 5.80 2.73 0.23
C ARG A 115 5.33 2.31 -1.17
N THR A 116 4.10 2.63 -1.51
CA THR A 116 3.49 2.38 -2.83
C THR A 116 3.89 3.47 -3.82
N PHE A 117 3.90 4.72 -3.39
CA PHE A 117 4.11 5.88 -4.26
C PHE A 117 5.56 6.43 -4.25
N SER A 118 6.38 6.17 -3.22
CA SER A 118 7.74 6.74 -3.09
C SER A 118 8.88 5.81 -3.51
N ARG A 119 8.61 4.69 -4.21
CA ARG A 119 9.69 3.78 -4.66
C ARG A 119 10.69 4.42 -5.63
N HIS A 120 10.34 5.56 -6.24
CA HIS A 120 11.16 6.22 -7.27
C HIS A 120 11.28 7.75 -7.15
N THR A 121 10.55 8.37 -6.21
CA THR A 121 10.58 9.83 -5.98
C THR A 121 10.74 10.06 -4.47
N ASN A 122 11.35 11.17 -4.06
CA ASN A 122 11.70 11.50 -2.66
C ASN A 122 10.46 11.74 -1.76
N GLY A 123 9.51 10.80 -1.73
CA GLY A 123 8.26 10.93 -1.00
C GLY A 123 7.20 11.78 -1.71
N PHE A 124 7.57 12.59 -2.70
CA PHE A 124 6.69 13.57 -3.32
C PHE A 124 6.06 13.03 -4.61
N PHE A 125 4.76 13.27 -4.79
CA PHE A 125 4.05 13.05 -6.04
C PHE A 125 3.02 14.17 -6.29
N LEU A 126 2.73 14.46 -7.56
CA LEU A 126 1.60 15.33 -7.90
C LEU A 126 0.34 14.49 -7.86
N GLY A 127 -0.65 14.90 -7.08
CA GLY A 127 -1.78 14.05 -6.73
C GLY A 127 -2.17 14.15 -5.27
N GLY A 128 -3.18 13.37 -4.91
CA GLY A 128 -3.79 13.36 -3.59
C GLY A 128 -5.12 12.59 -3.59
N PRO A 129 -5.84 12.62 -2.46
CA PRO A 129 -7.18 12.04 -2.38
C PRO A 129 -8.12 12.80 -3.31
N ALA A 130 -8.69 12.09 -4.28
CA ALA A 130 -9.63 12.64 -5.24
C ALA A 130 -11.08 12.44 -4.80
N ASP A 131 -11.38 11.31 -4.15
CA ASP A 131 -12.74 10.97 -3.78
C ASP A 131 -12.80 9.95 -2.63
N GLU A 132 -13.90 9.98 -1.89
CA GLU A 132 -14.21 9.02 -0.83
C GLU A 132 -15.67 8.55 -0.99
N PHE A 133 -15.89 7.24 -0.96
CA PHE A 133 -17.23 6.66 -1.09
C PHE A 133 -17.38 5.42 -0.21
N ALA A 134 -18.58 5.23 0.33
CA ALA A 134 -18.89 4.06 1.14
C ALA A 134 -19.25 2.86 0.26
N LEU A 135 -18.93 1.67 0.78
CA LEU A 135 -19.42 0.39 0.30
C LEU A 135 -20.05 -0.32 1.50
N ASP A 136 -21.32 -0.69 1.36
CA ASP A 136 -22.06 -1.48 2.35
C ASP A 136 -22.49 -2.79 1.68
N ILE A 137 -22.11 -3.91 2.28
CA ILE A 137 -22.41 -5.26 1.80
C ILE A 137 -23.29 -5.96 2.86
N PRO A 138 -24.62 -5.82 2.79
CA PRO A 138 -25.52 -6.30 3.83
C PRO A 138 -25.40 -7.80 4.12
N ALA A 139 -25.04 -8.59 3.11
CA ALA A 139 -24.91 -10.04 3.23
C ALA A 139 -23.73 -10.49 4.10
N LEU A 140 -22.79 -9.60 4.44
CA LEU A 140 -21.66 -9.90 5.34
C LEU A 140 -21.98 -9.64 6.82
N GLY A 141 -23.21 -9.24 7.15
CA GLY A 141 -23.61 -8.85 8.50
C GLY A 141 -23.38 -7.35 8.74
N GLY A 142 -24.23 -6.75 9.58
CA GLY A 142 -24.53 -5.31 9.56
C GLY A 142 -23.29 -4.42 9.56
N ASP A 143 -22.45 -4.58 10.57
CA ASP A 143 -21.27 -3.75 10.78
C ASP A 143 -20.04 -4.34 10.05
N ALA A 144 -19.99 -5.67 9.90
CA ALA A 144 -18.92 -6.35 9.18
C ALA A 144 -18.90 -6.06 7.67
N GLY A 145 -20.01 -5.63 7.06
CA GLY A 145 -20.12 -5.30 5.64
C GLY A 145 -19.75 -3.87 5.25
N ARG A 146 -19.27 -3.03 6.18
CA ARG A 146 -19.07 -1.58 5.96
C ARG A 146 -17.62 -1.20 5.67
N PHE A 147 -17.43 -0.52 4.54
CA PHE A 147 -16.14 -0.06 4.05
C PHE A 147 -16.19 1.41 3.61
N SER A 148 -15.09 2.14 3.77
CA SER A 148 -14.82 3.42 3.13
C SER A 148 -13.72 3.23 2.09
N ASN A 149 -14.00 3.64 0.86
CA ASN A 149 -13.08 3.56 -0.25
C ASN A 149 -12.56 4.97 -0.55
N ARG A 150 -11.23 5.12 -0.66
CA ARG A 150 -10.58 6.37 -1.08
C ARG A 150 -9.86 6.17 -2.40
N LEU A 151 -10.09 7.08 -3.34
CA LEU A 151 -9.34 7.14 -4.59
C LEU A 151 -8.21 8.15 -4.44
N TYR A 152 -7.02 7.73 -4.81
CA TYR A 152 -5.84 8.57 -4.91
C TYR A 152 -5.48 8.75 -6.37
N LEU A 153 -5.27 10.00 -6.77
CA LEU A 153 -4.66 10.30 -8.04
C LEU A 153 -3.16 10.50 -7.84
N ARG A 154 -2.38 10.02 -8.81
CA ARG A 154 -0.95 10.21 -8.89
C ARG A 154 -0.58 10.54 -10.32
N TRP A 155 0.33 11.48 -10.47
CA TRP A 155 0.82 11.91 -11.75
C TRP A 155 2.25 12.44 -11.65
N SER A 156 2.95 12.42 -12.78
CA SER A 156 4.28 12.99 -12.97
C SER A 156 4.26 13.89 -14.20
N PRO A 157 4.94 15.05 -14.20
CA PRO A 157 5.08 15.90 -15.39
C PRO A 157 5.71 15.19 -16.61
N PHE A 158 6.36 14.04 -16.37
CA PHE A 158 7.00 13.20 -17.37
C PHE A 158 6.13 11.99 -17.79
N SER A 159 4.88 11.95 -17.34
CA SER A 159 3.91 10.91 -17.66
C SER A 159 2.73 11.49 -18.45
N GLU A 160 2.38 10.80 -19.53
CA GLU A 160 1.15 11.06 -20.30
C GLU A 160 -0.11 10.57 -19.59
N ARG A 161 0.02 9.92 -18.42
CA ARG A 161 -1.08 9.23 -17.75
C ARG A 161 -1.18 9.64 -16.28
N VAL A 162 -2.40 9.92 -15.83
CA VAL A 162 -2.73 9.96 -14.39
C VAL A 162 -3.02 8.54 -13.94
N GLN A 163 -2.32 8.10 -12.91
CA GLN A 163 -2.58 6.84 -12.22
C GLN A 163 -3.62 7.09 -11.12
N THR A 164 -4.64 6.23 -11.07
CA THR A 164 -5.61 6.19 -9.97
C THR A 164 -5.36 4.94 -9.16
N ALA A 165 -5.10 5.10 -7.87
CA ALA A 165 -4.98 4.00 -6.92
C ALA A 165 -6.21 3.98 -6.01
N LEU A 166 -6.79 2.80 -5.80
CA LEU A 166 -7.88 2.59 -4.86
C LEU A 166 -7.33 2.11 -3.52
N HIS A 167 -7.75 2.78 -2.45
CA HIS A 167 -7.54 2.37 -1.07
C HIS A 167 -8.88 1.93 -0.47
N VAL A 168 -8.96 0.69 -0.01
CA VAL A 168 -10.15 0.17 0.69
C VAL A 168 -9.88 0.20 2.19
N GLU A 169 -10.73 0.90 2.94
CA GLU A 169 -10.69 1.01 4.40
C GLU A 169 -11.89 0.27 5.00
N ARG A 170 -11.66 -0.64 5.95
CA ARG A 170 -12.75 -1.25 6.73
C ARG A 170 -13.16 -0.28 7.84
N LEU A 171 -14.45 -0.02 8.00
CA LEU A 171 -14.96 1.00 8.93
C LEU A 171 -15.00 0.55 10.40
N ILE A 172 -14.67 -0.71 10.70
CA ILE A 172 -14.78 -1.26 12.04
C ILE A 172 -13.47 -1.88 12.48
N CYS A 173 -12.81 -1.15 13.37
CA CYS A 173 -11.87 -1.64 14.36
C CYS A 173 -12.25 -0.99 15.69
N LEU A 174 -12.08 -1.68 16.81
CA LEU A 174 -12.46 -1.20 18.15
C LEU A 174 -11.85 0.17 18.53
N ASN A 175 -10.80 0.62 17.81
CA ASN A 175 -10.09 1.89 18.04
C ASN A 175 -9.95 2.81 16.80
N GLY A 176 -10.69 2.57 15.70
CA GLY A 176 -10.70 3.50 14.55
C GLY A 176 -9.38 3.58 13.74
N MET A 177 -8.64 2.47 13.62
CA MET A 177 -7.39 2.38 12.84
C MET A 177 -7.49 1.40 11.66
N VAL A 178 -6.65 1.65 10.64
CA VAL A 178 -6.92 1.39 9.20
C VAL A 178 -6.08 0.22 8.66
N GLY A 179 -6.73 -0.76 8.03
CA GLY A 179 -6.08 -1.67 7.07
C GLY A 179 -6.30 -1.16 5.65
N MET A 180 -5.23 -0.99 4.87
CA MET A 180 -5.32 -0.43 3.51
C MET A 180 -4.77 -1.41 2.49
N ALA A 181 -5.52 -1.54 1.40
CA ALA A 181 -5.16 -2.40 0.30
C ALA A 181 -5.24 -1.68 -1.05
N GLU A 182 -4.13 -1.68 -1.80
CA GLU A 182 -4.09 -1.19 -3.19
C GLU A 182 -4.72 -2.24 -4.10
N ALA A 183 -5.85 -1.88 -4.71
CA ALA A 183 -6.71 -2.83 -5.41
C ALA A 183 -6.53 -2.82 -6.94
N ILE A 184 -6.51 -1.62 -7.49
CA ILE A 184 -6.71 -1.37 -8.92
C ILE A 184 -5.94 -0.09 -9.26
N SER A 185 -5.00 -0.21 -10.20
CA SER A 185 -4.35 0.94 -10.84
C SER A 185 -5.06 1.21 -12.17
N TYR A 186 -5.87 2.27 -12.24
CA TYR A 186 -6.41 2.74 -13.52
C TYR A 186 -5.49 3.82 -14.09
N GLU A 187 -5.21 3.77 -15.39
CA GLU A 187 -4.41 4.80 -16.04
C GLU A 187 -5.28 5.59 -17.01
N THR A 188 -5.48 6.88 -16.72
CA THR A 188 -6.23 7.79 -17.59
C THR A 188 -5.25 8.58 -18.45
N PRO A 189 -5.29 8.47 -19.79
CA PRO A 189 -4.42 9.24 -20.65
C PRO A 189 -4.81 10.73 -20.64
N ILE A 190 -3.81 11.59 -20.51
CA ILE A 190 -3.94 13.05 -20.49
C ILE A 190 -3.75 13.57 -21.91
N VAL A 191 -4.70 13.24 -22.77
CA VAL A 191 -4.82 13.84 -24.11
C VAL A 191 -5.80 15.04 -24.05
N SER A 192 -5.98 15.78 -25.14
CA SER A 192 -7.00 16.85 -25.21
C SER A 192 -8.35 16.42 -24.63
N GLY A 193 -8.95 17.26 -23.77
CA GLY A 193 -10.17 16.91 -23.03
C GLY A 193 -9.94 16.12 -21.74
N TRP A 194 -8.70 16.07 -21.22
CA TRP A 194 -8.34 15.29 -20.03
C TRP A 194 -9.18 15.59 -18.79
N GLN A 195 -9.69 16.81 -18.62
CA GLN A 195 -10.59 17.17 -17.51
C GLN A 195 -11.89 16.38 -17.59
N GLU A 196 -12.55 16.40 -18.75
CA GLU A 196 -13.77 15.64 -19.03
C GLU A 196 -13.48 14.13 -18.96
N ASN A 197 -12.34 13.68 -19.49
CA ASN A 197 -11.95 12.27 -19.43
C ASN A 197 -11.71 11.78 -18.00
N LEU A 198 -11.08 12.61 -17.15
CA LEU A 198 -10.83 12.28 -15.76
C LEU A 198 -12.15 12.25 -14.97
N ASP A 199 -13.04 13.22 -15.20
CA ASP A 199 -14.36 13.25 -14.56
C ASP A 199 -15.24 12.05 -14.97
N VAL A 200 -15.26 11.73 -16.28
CA VAL A 200 -15.93 10.54 -16.79
C VAL A 200 -15.31 9.25 -16.24
N ALA A 201 -13.98 9.18 -16.14
CA ALA A 201 -13.29 8.05 -15.54
C ALA A 201 -13.68 7.89 -14.06
N MET A 202 -13.63 8.95 -13.26
CA MET A 202 -13.99 8.91 -11.84
C MET A 202 -15.46 8.50 -11.64
N THR A 203 -16.36 9.04 -12.46
CA THR A 203 -17.80 8.70 -12.43
C THR A 203 -18.04 7.22 -12.72
N ARG A 204 -17.25 6.61 -13.59
CA ARG A 204 -17.37 5.19 -13.95
C ARG A 204 -16.63 4.26 -13.00
N LEU A 205 -15.52 4.72 -12.42
CA LEU A 205 -14.68 3.90 -11.55
C LEU A 205 -15.41 3.51 -10.26
N LYS A 206 -16.13 4.42 -9.61
CA LYS A 206 -16.84 4.12 -8.36
C LYS A 206 -17.80 2.92 -8.45
N PRO A 207 -18.78 2.89 -9.37
CA PRO A 207 -19.69 1.75 -9.46
C PRO A 207 -18.96 0.46 -9.83
N GLN A 208 -17.97 0.51 -10.73
CA GLN A 208 -17.17 -0.65 -11.11
C GLN A 208 -16.36 -1.22 -9.94
N ILE A 209 -15.75 -0.33 -9.14
CA ILE A 209 -14.99 -0.69 -7.95
C ILE A 209 -15.92 -1.31 -6.91
N ASN A 210 -17.07 -0.68 -6.62
CA ASN A 210 -18.03 -1.21 -5.66
C ASN A 210 -18.52 -2.60 -6.07
N GLU A 211 -18.89 -2.80 -7.34
CA GLU A 211 -19.33 -4.10 -7.84
C GLU A 211 -18.21 -5.16 -7.74
N THR A 212 -16.98 -4.79 -8.09
CA THR A 212 -15.81 -5.69 -8.00
C THR A 212 -15.52 -6.08 -6.55
N LEU A 213 -15.49 -5.12 -5.64
CA LEU A 213 -15.21 -5.35 -4.22
C LEU A 213 -16.36 -6.11 -3.55
N GLU A 214 -17.61 -5.76 -3.85
CA GLU A 214 -18.78 -6.47 -3.33
C GLU A 214 -18.73 -7.94 -3.74
N SER A 215 -18.58 -8.21 -5.04
CA SER A 215 -18.46 -9.57 -5.55
C SER A 215 -17.29 -10.31 -4.89
N ARG A 216 -16.15 -9.63 -4.72
CA ARG A 216 -14.96 -10.22 -4.12
C ARG A 216 -15.14 -10.57 -2.65
N PHE A 217 -15.69 -9.67 -1.84
CA PHE A 217 -15.86 -9.93 -0.41
C PHE A 217 -16.94 -10.99 -0.15
N LEU A 218 -18.00 -11.03 -0.97
CA LEU A 218 -18.97 -12.13 -0.94
C LEU A 218 -18.32 -13.47 -1.28
N GLU A 219 -17.48 -13.51 -2.31
CA GLU A 219 -16.72 -14.71 -2.68
C GLU A 219 -15.77 -15.14 -1.56
N MET A 220 -15.02 -14.21 -0.97
CA MET A 220 -14.12 -14.48 0.17
C MET A 220 -14.85 -15.04 1.38
N ASN A 221 -16.11 -14.67 1.58
CA ASN A 221 -16.93 -15.20 2.66
C ASN A 221 -17.35 -16.66 2.40
N GLU A 222 -17.51 -17.07 1.14
CA GLU A 222 -17.88 -18.45 0.78
C GLU A 222 -16.64 -19.36 0.65
N VAL A 223 -15.50 -18.81 0.24
CA VAL A 223 -14.27 -19.55 -0.03
C VAL A 223 -13.42 -19.71 1.22
N ARG A 224 -12.88 -20.92 1.42
CA ARG A 224 -11.92 -21.21 2.50
C ARG A 224 -10.57 -20.57 2.24
N ALA A 225 -9.95 -20.06 3.30
CA ALA A 225 -8.54 -19.71 3.27
C ALA A 225 -7.67 -20.97 3.06
N SER A 226 -6.46 -20.80 2.51
CA SER A 226 -5.48 -21.90 2.53
C SER A 226 -4.81 -22.01 3.90
N VAL A 227 -4.32 -23.19 4.26
CA VAL A 227 -3.51 -23.38 5.47
C VAL A 227 -2.29 -22.47 5.46
N ARG A 228 -1.72 -22.17 4.28
CA ARG A 228 -0.64 -21.19 4.12
C ARG A 228 -1.05 -19.79 4.58
N ASP A 229 -2.24 -19.33 4.20
CA ASP A 229 -2.71 -17.98 4.56
C ASP A 229 -2.91 -17.85 6.07
N VAL A 230 -3.47 -18.90 6.67
CA VAL A 230 -3.73 -19.00 8.11
C VAL A 230 -2.42 -19.10 8.92
N LEU A 231 -1.44 -19.89 8.46
CA LEU A 231 -0.09 -19.93 9.05
C LEU A 231 0.60 -18.57 8.99
N ALA A 232 0.48 -17.85 7.86
CA ALA A 232 1.05 -16.52 7.74
C ALA A 232 0.41 -15.52 8.71
N ALA A 233 -0.91 -15.60 8.90
CA ALA A 233 -1.62 -14.78 9.89
C ALA A 233 -1.19 -15.12 11.33
N ASP A 234 -1.11 -16.42 11.69
CA ASP A 234 -0.65 -16.88 13.00
C ASP A 234 0.76 -16.36 13.34
N ASP A 235 1.70 -16.47 12.40
CA ASP A 235 3.09 -16.01 12.57
C ASP A 235 3.18 -14.50 12.81
N LEU A 236 2.40 -13.70 12.07
CA LEU A 236 2.38 -12.25 12.21
C LEU A 236 1.72 -11.81 13.52
N LEU A 237 0.61 -12.45 13.91
CA LEU A 237 -0.03 -12.25 15.21
C LEU A 237 0.92 -12.63 16.36
N ALA A 238 1.63 -13.75 16.26
CA ALA A 238 2.60 -14.17 17.28
C ALA A 238 3.73 -13.15 17.45
N ARG A 239 4.21 -12.52 16.37
CA ARG A 239 5.17 -11.40 16.44
C ARG A 239 4.55 -10.20 17.14
N ARG A 240 3.31 -9.85 16.79
CA ARG A 240 2.61 -8.68 17.35
C ARG A 240 2.30 -8.83 18.83
N ILE A 241 1.92 -10.04 19.27
CA ILE A 241 1.72 -10.36 20.69
C ILE A 241 3.02 -10.11 21.47
N ARG A 242 4.17 -10.56 20.96
CA ARG A 242 5.47 -10.32 21.60
C ARG A 242 5.80 -8.83 21.71
N GLU A 243 5.49 -8.05 20.68
CA GLU A 243 5.67 -6.60 20.67
C GLU A 243 4.76 -5.92 21.70
N ALA A 244 3.47 -6.25 21.71
CA ALA A 244 2.49 -5.68 22.66
C ALA A 244 2.79 -6.06 24.12
N SER A 245 3.23 -7.29 24.37
CA SER A 245 3.68 -7.74 25.69
C SER A 245 4.96 -7.02 26.15
N ALA A 246 5.86 -6.68 25.22
CA ALA A 246 7.07 -5.93 25.55
C ALA A 246 6.81 -4.45 25.87
N SER A 247 5.68 -3.91 25.40
CA SER A 247 5.24 -2.53 25.64
C SER A 247 4.23 -2.39 26.79
N ASP A 248 4.01 -3.44 27.58
CA ASP A 248 3.03 -3.50 28.69
C ASP A 248 1.57 -3.15 28.29
N ASP A 249 1.19 -3.27 27.01
CA ASP A 249 -0.20 -3.12 26.57
C ASP A 249 -0.93 -4.46 26.66
N LEU A 250 -1.29 -4.81 27.90
CA LEU A 250 -1.95 -6.07 28.22
C LEU A 250 -3.30 -6.23 27.52
N ALA A 251 -4.04 -5.14 27.30
CA ALA A 251 -5.34 -5.19 26.63
C ALA A 251 -5.21 -5.51 25.14
N ALA A 252 -4.23 -4.90 24.45
CA ALA A 252 -3.92 -5.23 23.07
C ALA A 252 -3.38 -6.66 22.96
N ALA A 253 -2.49 -7.08 23.87
CA ALA A 253 -1.97 -8.44 23.90
C ALA A 253 -3.08 -9.49 24.05
N ASP A 254 -4.02 -9.29 24.99
CA ASP A 254 -5.15 -10.20 25.21
C ASP A 254 -6.09 -10.29 24.00
N LEU A 255 -6.32 -9.17 23.30
CA LEU A 255 -7.09 -9.18 22.05
C LEU A 255 -6.34 -9.97 20.97
N LEU A 256 -5.06 -9.71 20.76
CA LEU A 256 -4.24 -10.38 19.74
C LEU A 256 -4.13 -11.90 20.00
N VAL A 257 -4.07 -12.33 21.27
CA VAL A 257 -4.11 -13.74 21.64
C VAL A 257 -5.45 -14.36 21.23
N ARG A 258 -6.59 -13.70 21.50
CA ARG A 258 -7.91 -14.19 21.09
C ARG A 258 -8.04 -14.29 19.58
N LEU A 259 -7.55 -13.28 18.84
CA LEU A 259 -7.52 -13.29 17.38
C LEU A 259 -6.67 -14.46 16.85
N ARG A 260 -5.49 -14.68 17.45
CA ARG A 260 -4.60 -15.79 17.10
C ARG A 260 -5.24 -17.16 17.34
N ASP A 261 -5.94 -17.33 18.46
CA ASP A 261 -6.65 -18.56 18.80
C ASP A 261 -7.69 -18.96 17.74
N HIS A 262 -8.29 -18.00 17.05
CA HIS A 262 -9.22 -18.27 15.94
C HIS A 262 -8.51 -18.72 14.65
N VAL A 263 -7.27 -18.32 14.42
CA VAL A 263 -6.48 -18.69 13.23
C VAL A 263 -5.37 -19.69 13.50
N ASP A 264 -5.25 -20.29 14.69
CA ASP A 264 -4.22 -21.31 14.92
C ASP A 264 -4.50 -22.57 14.07
N PRO A 265 -3.73 -22.82 12.98
CA PRO A 265 -4.02 -23.93 12.09
C PRO A 265 -3.71 -25.27 12.75
N ARG A 266 -2.76 -25.34 13.69
CA ARG A 266 -2.40 -26.60 14.36
C ARG A 266 -3.51 -27.01 15.32
N ARG A 267 -4.04 -26.06 16.09
CA ARG A 267 -5.15 -26.31 17.03
C ARG A 267 -6.40 -26.84 16.31
N HIS A 268 -6.74 -26.26 15.15
CA HIS A 268 -7.99 -26.56 14.46
C HIS A 268 -7.87 -27.66 13.39
N LEU A 269 -6.68 -27.91 12.84
CA LEU A 269 -6.51 -28.78 11.67
C LEU A 269 -5.62 -30.01 11.90
N ALA A 270 -4.94 -30.15 13.04
CA ALA A 270 -4.03 -31.29 13.28
C ALA A 270 -4.73 -32.66 13.27
N ALA A 271 -6.04 -32.71 13.51
CA ALA A 271 -6.83 -33.94 13.41
C ALA A 271 -7.12 -34.34 11.95
N TYR A 272 -7.00 -33.42 10.99
CA TYR A 272 -7.39 -33.61 9.59
C TYR A 272 -6.19 -33.70 8.65
N TYR A 273 -5.07 -33.06 9.01
CA TYR A 273 -3.85 -33.03 8.21
C TYR A 273 -2.64 -33.57 8.97
N GLY A 274 -1.75 -34.24 8.24
CA GLY A 274 -0.44 -34.60 8.77
C GLY A 274 0.48 -33.39 8.95
N GLU A 275 1.50 -33.54 9.78
CA GLU A 275 2.48 -32.49 10.14
C GLU A 275 3.16 -31.83 8.92
N SER A 276 3.28 -32.58 7.81
CA SER A 276 3.83 -32.09 6.55
C SER A 276 3.06 -30.91 5.96
N VAL A 277 1.74 -30.82 6.19
CA VAL A 277 0.92 -29.70 5.69
C VAL A 277 1.25 -28.39 6.42
N PHE A 278 1.69 -28.45 7.67
CA PHE A 278 2.06 -27.27 8.45
C PHE A 278 3.51 -26.81 8.25
N SER A 279 4.34 -27.64 7.62
CA SER A 279 5.77 -27.39 7.41
C SER A 279 6.14 -27.17 5.93
N ASP A 280 5.41 -27.78 4.98
CA ASP A 280 5.62 -27.58 3.55
C ASP A 280 4.67 -26.50 2.99
N ARG A 281 5.26 -25.38 2.57
CA ARG A 281 4.55 -24.24 1.98
C ARG A 281 3.70 -24.61 0.75
N ARG A 282 4.14 -25.55 -0.09
CA ARG A 282 3.41 -25.96 -1.31
C ARG A 282 2.19 -26.82 -0.98
N LEU A 283 2.29 -27.64 0.05
CA LEU A 283 1.17 -28.43 0.55
C LEU A 283 0.17 -27.53 1.28
N ALA A 284 0.66 -26.63 2.13
CA ALA A 284 -0.15 -25.66 2.86
C ALA A 284 -0.99 -24.76 1.93
N GLU A 285 -0.47 -24.40 0.77
CA GLU A 285 -1.17 -23.57 -0.23
C GLU A 285 -2.36 -24.29 -0.87
N LYS A 286 -2.29 -25.62 -1.00
CA LYS A 286 -3.35 -26.44 -1.59
C LYS A 286 -4.31 -26.98 -0.53
N ALA A 287 -3.93 -26.96 0.74
CA ALA A 287 -4.74 -27.44 1.83
C ALA A 287 -5.74 -26.36 2.26
N PRO A 288 -7.05 -26.64 2.28
CA PRO A 288 -8.06 -25.71 2.78
C PRO A 288 -8.05 -25.65 4.32
N ALA A 289 -8.22 -24.45 4.87
CA ALA A 289 -8.26 -24.18 6.30
C ALA A 289 -9.68 -24.28 6.89
N HIS A 290 -9.78 -24.10 8.21
CA HIS A 290 -11.05 -24.11 8.95
C HIS A 290 -11.83 -22.79 8.83
N THR A 291 -11.16 -21.70 8.46
CA THR A 291 -11.73 -20.35 8.29
C THR A 291 -11.96 -19.97 6.82
N SER A 292 -12.83 -18.99 6.60
CA SER A 292 -12.99 -18.35 5.29
C SER A 292 -11.82 -17.40 4.98
N LEU A 293 -11.63 -17.04 3.70
CA LEU A 293 -10.70 -15.98 3.32
C LEU A 293 -11.08 -14.64 3.98
N TYR A 294 -12.39 -14.39 4.11
CA TYR A 294 -12.91 -13.19 4.75
C TYR A 294 -12.58 -13.12 6.24
N ASP A 295 -12.65 -14.25 6.97
CA ASP A 295 -12.30 -14.33 8.39
C ASP A 295 -10.82 -13.96 8.59
N VAL A 296 -9.92 -14.51 7.76
CA VAL A 296 -8.48 -14.21 7.84
C VAL A 296 -8.21 -12.75 7.51
N PHE A 297 -8.87 -12.21 6.49
CA PHE A 297 -8.79 -10.78 6.16
C PHE A 297 -9.24 -9.91 7.35
N ASN A 298 -10.35 -10.24 7.99
CA ASN A 298 -10.86 -9.49 9.14
C ASN A 298 -9.91 -9.55 10.34
N ILE A 299 -9.31 -10.72 10.60
CA ILE A 299 -8.36 -10.91 11.71
C ILE A 299 -7.07 -10.14 11.48
N VAL A 300 -6.52 -10.19 10.26
CA VAL A 300 -5.29 -9.50 9.90
C VAL A 300 -5.48 -7.98 9.91
N THR A 301 -6.62 -7.48 9.44
CA THR A 301 -6.94 -6.04 9.47
C THR A 301 -7.16 -5.54 10.91
N GLU A 302 -7.78 -6.35 11.78
CA GLU A 302 -7.90 -6.01 13.22
C GLU A 302 -6.54 -6.03 13.93
N ALA A 303 -5.62 -6.92 13.56
CA ALA A 303 -4.27 -6.94 14.13
C ALA A 303 -3.46 -5.67 13.82
N VAL A 304 -3.68 -5.06 12.64
CA VAL A 304 -3.04 -3.80 12.24
C VAL A 304 -3.56 -2.63 13.08
N SER A 305 -4.84 -2.64 13.46
CA SER A 305 -5.47 -1.52 14.18
C SER A 305 -5.11 -1.47 15.68
N HIS A 306 -4.70 -2.59 16.28
CA HIS A 306 -4.34 -2.70 17.70
C HIS A 306 -2.83 -2.62 17.97
N SER A 307 -2.18 -1.69 17.26
CA SER A 307 -0.73 -1.52 17.21
C SER A 307 -0.25 -0.45 18.21
N VAL A 308 0.55 -0.86 19.21
CA VAL A 308 1.36 0.06 20.03
C VAL A 308 2.44 0.66 19.13
N ASP A 309 2.56 1.99 19.15
CA ASP A 309 3.35 2.84 18.26
C ASP A 309 2.78 3.12 16.87
N ALA A 310 1.76 3.99 16.83
CA ALA A 310 1.36 4.78 15.66
C ALA A 310 2.43 5.78 15.15
N GLY A 311 3.73 5.48 15.34
CA GLY A 311 4.84 6.42 15.15
C GLY A 311 6.13 5.85 14.54
N GLY A 312 6.25 4.53 14.36
CA GLY A 312 7.43 3.90 13.75
C GLY A 312 7.07 3.02 12.55
N GLU A 313 7.95 2.94 11.55
CA GLU A 313 7.84 1.97 10.46
C GLU A 313 8.00 0.54 11.02
N ASN A 314 6.95 -0.03 11.61
CA ASN A 314 7.00 -1.42 12.07
C ASN A 314 6.93 -2.35 10.83
N ALA A 315 7.98 -3.15 10.63
CA ALA A 315 8.05 -4.14 9.56
C ALA A 315 6.89 -5.16 9.65
N ASN A 316 6.32 -5.35 10.85
CA ASN A 316 5.17 -6.24 11.07
C ASN A 316 3.87 -5.68 10.48
N ASP A 317 3.59 -4.38 10.66
CA ASP A 317 2.41 -3.72 10.08
C ASP A 317 2.46 -3.71 8.54
N ALA A 318 3.67 -3.59 7.98
CA ALA A 318 3.89 -3.73 6.55
C ALA A 318 3.51 -5.12 6.03
N ALA A 319 3.91 -6.15 6.78
CA ALA A 319 3.66 -7.55 6.42
C ALA A 319 2.18 -7.94 6.59
N LEU A 320 1.50 -7.43 7.64
CA LEU A 320 0.06 -7.61 7.83
C LEU A 320 -0.74 -6.95 6.70
N ASN A 321 -0.43 -5.70 6.34
CA ASN A 321 -1.08 -5.04 5.20
C ASN A 321 -0.81 -5.79 3.88
N ALA A 322 0.44 -6.22 3.63
CA ALA A 322 0.75 -7.00 2.44
C ALA A 322 -0.03 -8.33 2.39
N LEU A 323 -0.25 -8.98 3.53
CA LEU A 323 -1.08 -10.19 3.63
C LEU A 323 -2.54 -9.88 3.32
N ALA A 324 -3.12 -8.83 3.91
CA ALA A 324 -4.50 -8.42 3.64
C ALA A 324 -4.72 -8.14 2.13
N ASN A 325 -3.79 -7.43 1.49
CA ASN A 325 -3.88 -7.10 0.06
C ASN A 325 -3.87 -8.35 -0.81
N ARG A 326 -3.00 -9.31 -0.49
CA ARG A 326 -2.92 -10.58 -1.20
C ARG A 326 -4.22 -11.40 -1.08
N LEU A 327 -4.89 -11.33 0.07
CA LEU A 327 -6.17 -12.03 0.29
C LEU A 327 -7.31 -11.42 -0.52
N VAL A 328 -7.29 -10.12 -0.77
CA VAL A 328 -8.33 -9.46 -1.57
C VAL A 328 -8.01 -9.53 -3.06
N PHE A 329 -6.78 -9.23 -3.49
CA PHE A 329 -6.49 -8.94 -4.90
C PHE A 329 -5.71 -10.04 -5.64
N ASP A 330 -4.66 -10.60 -5.02
CA ASP A 330 -3.81 -11.60 -5.70
C ASP A 330 -4.51 -12.96 -5.86
N SER A 331 -5.53 -13.21 -5.04
CA SER A 331 -6.30 -14.46 -5.05
C SER A 331 -7.49 -14.45 -6.01
N MET A 332 -7.75 -13.34 -6.72
CA MET A 332 -8.78 -13.28 -7.78
C MET A 332 -8.54 -14.27 -8.93
N ASN A 333 -7.30 -14.75 -9.10
CA ASN A 333 -6.93 -15.71 -10.14
C ASN A 333 -6.62 -17.12 -9.59
N ALA A 334 -6.82 -17.37 -8.29
CA ALA A 334 -6.46 -18.64 -7.67
C ALA A 334 -7.55 -19.70 -7.87
N LYS A 335 -7.18 -20.93 -8.26
CA LYS A 335 -8.12 -22.06 -8.33
C LYS A 335 -8.55 -22.46 -6.92
N HIS A 336 -9.85 -22.35 -6.62
CA HIS A 336 -10.41 -22.77 -5.34
C HIS A 336 -10.29 -24.28 -5.14
N VAL A 337 -9.98 -24.69 -3.91
CA VAL A 337 -9.90 -26.09 -3.51
C VAL A 337 -11.08 -26.40 -2.58
N SER A 338 -11.96 -27.31 -2.99
CA SER A 338 -13.07 -27.80 -2.17
C SER A 338 -12.56 -28.75 -1.08
N ALA A 339 -13.09 -28.65 0.14
CA ALA A 339 -12.63 -29.41 1.31
C ALA A 339 -13.76 -30.26 1.94
N SER A 340 -13.40 -31.38 2.57
CA SER A 340 -14.25 -32.13 3.50
C SER A 340 -14.12 -31.68 4.96
N VAL A 341 -13.23 -30.71 5.25
CA VAL A 341 -13.03 -30.19 6.62
C VAL A 341 -14.25 -29.35 7.01
N PRO A 342 -14.82 -29.51 8.23
CA PRO A 342 -15.91 -28.65 8.69
C PRO A 342 -15.51 -27.17 8.70
N ARG A 343 -16.44 -26.26 8.40
CA ARG A 343 -16.19 -24.82 8.55
C ARG A 343 -16.30 -24.50 10.04
N SER A 344 -15.46 -23.62 10.56
CA SER A 344 -15.58 -23.19 11.96
C SER A 344 -16.99 -22.61 12.19
N GLN A 345 -17.59 -22.91 13.35
CA GLN A 345 -18.83 -22.24 13.76
C GLN A 345 -18.62 -20.76 14.08
N ASP A 346 -17.35 -20.36 14.24
CA ASP A 346 -16.92 -18.97 14.41
C ASP A 346 -16.56 -18.31 13.07
N SER A 347 -16.89 -18.93 11.92
CA SER A 347 -16.78 -18.27 10.61
C SER A 347 -17.97 -17.36 10.27
N ASP A 348 -18.78 -17.04 11.28
CA ASP A 348 -19.75 -15.93 11.23
C ASP A 348 -19.02 -14.66 11.72
N PRO A 349 -18.80 -13.67 10.84
CA PRO A 349 -18.12 -12.43 11.18
C PRO A 349 -18.79 -11.68 12.35
N GLU A 350 -20.12 -11.75 12.50
CA GLU A 350 -20.77 -11.07 13.62
C GLU A 350 -20.49 -11.74 14.96
N ARG A 351 -20.50 -13.08 14.96
CA ARG A 351 -20.25 -13.87 16.17
C ARG A 351 -18.78 -13.82 16.60
N ALA A 352 -17.85 -13.91 15.64
CA ALA A 352 -16.42 -13.93 15.91
C ALA A 352 -15.87 -12.59 16.43
N PHE A 353 -16.42 -11.47 15.94
CA PHE A 353 -15.90 -10.14 16.26
C PHE A 353 -16.76 -9.36 17.26
N PHE A 354 -18.09 -9.54 17.25
CA PHE A 354 -19.00 -8.78 18.12
C PHE A 354 -19.61 -9.60 19.25
N GLY A 355 -19.35 -10.91 19.31
CA GLY A 355 -19.79 -11.77 20.40
C GLY A 355 -21.31 -11.84 20.57
N LYS A 356 -22.09 -11.41 19.55
CA LYS A 356 -23.54 -11.53 19.56
C LYS A 356 -23.89 -13.01 19.51
N ARG A 357 -24.49 -13.50 20.58
CA ARG A 357 -25.15 -14.80 20.65
C ARG A 357 -26.62 -14.54 20.33
N ASP A 358 -27.16 -15.25 19.35
CA ASP A 358 -28.60 -15.49 19.31
C ASP A 358 -29.05 -16.28 20.56
#